data_AF-A0A7S0VE30-F1
#
_entry.id   AF-A0A7S0VE30-F1
#
_cell.length_a   1.000
_cell.length_b   1.000
_cell.length_c   1.000
_cell.angle_alpha   90.00
_cell.angle_beta   90.00
_cell.angle_gamma   90.00
#
_symmetry.space_group_name_H-M   'P 1'
#
loop_
_entity.id
_entity.type
_entity.pdbx_description
1 polymer ?
#
loop_
_entity_poly.entity_id
_entity_poly.type
_entity_poly.pdbx_seq_one_letter_code
_entity_poly.pdbx_strand_id
1 'polypeptide(L)'
;MMNFLWVLFFPLVLVWHSIRIYLLPCMGAYWSRFVTQIALGIGNIFCCCCFCKCWKRQTACVFCEFLDGAFPSDSSSLGQWEGKTAAQLDKEVVWVRGKELCKTAESKARLVSGGIRPSDIAQGQLGNCWLMASLSCLAEQDGSIMRCFETRQYNARGRY
;
A
#
# COMPACT_ATOMS: atom_id res chain seq x y z
N MET A 1 38.63 -33.40 22.95
CA MET A 1 37.42 -33.99 22.32
C MET A 1 36.35 -32.95 21.98
N MET A 2 36.22 -31.84 22.73
CA MET A 2 35.23 -30.77 22.47
C MET A 2 35.39 -30.02 21.12
N ASN A 3 36.63 -29.87 20.63
CA ASN A 3 36.91 -29.10 19.41
C ASN A 3 36.54 -29.82 18.11
N PHE A 4 36.57 -31.15 18.08
CA PHE A 4 36.27 -31.93 16.86
C PHE A 4 34.77 -31.97 16.59
N LEU A 5 33.95 -32.13 17.64
CA LEU A 5 32.50 -32.09 17.54
C LEU A 5 32.00 -30.74 17.02
N TRP A 6 32.60 -29.65 17.53
CA TRP A 6 32.27 -28.31 17.06
C TRP A 6 32.59 -28.12 15.58
N VAL A 7 33.77 -28.52 15.10
CA VAL A 7 34.12 -28.41 13.67
C VAL A 7 33.18 -29.24 12.77
N LEU A 8 32.70 -30.40 13.24
CA LEU A 8 31.76 -31.24 12.51
C LEU A 8 30.35 -30.64 12.41
N PHE A 9 29.83 -30.06 13.50
CA PHE A 9 28.47 -29.50 13.56
C PHE A 9 28.39 -28.02 13.16
N PHE A 10 29.49 -27.28 13.19
CA PHE A 10 29.58 -25.88 12.80
C PHE A 10 28.98 -25.56 11.42
N PRO A 11 29.25 -26.32 10.33
CA PRO A 11 28.63 -26.05 9.03
C PRO A 11 27.10 -26.24 9.06
N LEU A 12 26.60 -27.24 9.78
CA LEU A 12 25.15 -27.48 9.90
C LEU A 12 24.48 -26.37 10.72
N VAL A 13 25.11 -25.91 11.79
CA VAL A 13 24.64 -24.80 12.62
C VAL A 13 24.61 -23.50 11.81
N LEU A 14 25.64 -23.21 11.01
CA LEU A 14 25.67 -22.05 10.12
C LEU A 14 24.56 -22.10 9.05
N VAL A 15 24.32 -23.26 8.44
CA VAL A 15 23.23 -23.44 7.48
C VAL A 15 21.88 -23.21 8.16
N TRP A 16 21.67 -23.74 9.36
CA TRP A 16 20.46 -23.48 10.15
C TRP A 16 20.27 -21.99 10.45
N HIS A 17 21.31 -21.29 10.91
CA HIS A 17 21.24 -19.86 11.16
C HIS A 17 20.98 -19.06 9.89
N SER A 18 21.58 -19.44 8.76
CA SER A 18 21.31 -18.83 7.46
C SER A 18 19.84 -18.97 7.05
N ILE A 19 19.28 -20.18 7.17
CA ILE A 19 17.86 -20.43 6.90
C ILE A 19 16.99 -19.60 7.84
N ARG A 20 17.27 -19.60 9.14
CA ARG A 20 16.45 -18.92 10.14
C ARG A 20 16.46 -17.40 9.99
N ILE A 21 17.62 -16.82 9.67
CA ILE A 21 17.81 -15.37 9.60
C ILE A 21 17.38 -14.81 8.24
N TYR A 22 17.68 -15.51 7.14
CA TYR A 22 17.44 -14.98 5.79
C TYR A 22 16.25 -15.63 5.09
N LEU A 23 16.13 -16.97 5.13
CA LEU A 23 15.13 -17.67 4.32
C LEU A 23 13.73 -17.61 4.94
N LEU A 24 13.59 -17.93 6.22
CA LEU A 24 12.28 -17.99 6.88
C LEU A 24 11.53 -16.65 6.88
N PRO A 25 12.16 -15.49 7.17
CA PRO A 25 11.46 -14.20 7.11
C PRO A 25 11.02 -13.84 5.69
N CYS A 26 11.86 -14.14 4.69
CA CYS A 26 11.52 -13.96 3.29
C CYS A 26 10.30 -14.81 2.91
N MET A 27 10.33 -16.11 3.23
CA MET A 27 9.20 -17.01 3.02
C MET A 27 7.93 -16.52 3.72
N GLY A 28 8.04 -16.05 4.96
CA GLY A 28 6.92 -15.47 5.70
C GLY A 28 6.31 -14.26 5.02
N ALA A 29 7.13 -13.38 4.43
CA ALA A 29 6.66 -12.24 3.67
C ALA A 29 5.96 -12.63 2.35
N TYR A 30 6.47 -13.64 1.63
CA TYR A 30 5.79 -14.15 0.44
C TYR A 30 4.48 -14.87 0.80
N TRP A 31 4.49 -15.65 1.86
CA TRP A 31 3.32 -16.36 2.36
C TRP A 31 2.21 -15.39 2.79
N SER A 32 2.54 -14.36 3.58
CA SER A 32 1.55 -13.37 4.02
C SER A 32 0.92 -12.61 2.85
N ARG A 33 1.69 -12.31 1.80
CA ARG A 33 1.19 -11.71 0.56
C ARG A 33 0.23 -12.63 -0.18
N PHE A 34 0.59 -13.91 -0.33
CA PHE A 34 -0.24 -14.91 -0.96
C PHE A 34 -1.56 -15.11 -0.21
N VAL A 35 -1.49 -15.27 1.12
CA VAL A 35 -2.67 -15.41 1.98
C VAL A 35 -3.56 -14.16 1.91
N THR A 36 -3.00 -12.96 1.93
CA THR A 36 -3.78 -11.72 1.84
C THR A 36 -4.49 -11.58 0.49
N GLN A 37 -3.84 -11.97 -0.61
CA GLN A 37 -4.45 -11.99 -1.95
C GLN A 37 -5.61 -12.98 -2.02
N ILE A 38 -5.42 -14.19 -1.48
CA ILE A 38 -6.49 -15.20 -1.41
C ILE A 38 -7.63 -14.72 -0.51
N ALA A 39 -7.33 -14.17 0.66
CA ALA A 39 -8.33 -13.66 1.60
C ALA A 39 -9.18 -12.55 0.96
N LEU A 40 -8.56 -11.63 0.20
CA LEU A 40 -9.29 -10.62 -0.56
C LEU A 40 -10.11 -11.21 -1.70
N GLY A 41 -9.59 -12.22 -2.41
CA GLY A 41 -10.33 -12.92 -3.47
C GLY A 41 -11.58 -13.63 -2.92
N ILE A 42 -11.44 -14.36 -1.82
CA ILE A 42 -12.55 -15.00 -1.10
C ILE A 42 -13.51 -13.93 -0.58
N GLY A 43 -12.98 -12.86 0.01
CA GLY A 43 -13.76 -11.74 0.51
C GLY A 43 -14.58 -11.06 -0.58
N ASN A 44 -14.06 -10.86 -1.79
CA ASN A 44 -14.83 -10.31 -2.90
C ASN A 44 -15.99 -11.22 -3.35
N ILE A 45 -15.82 -12.54 -3.27
CA ILE A 45 -16.86 -13.52 -3.64
C ILE A 45 -17.92 -13.61 -2.55
N PHE A 46 -17.51 -13.61 -1.28
CA PHE A 46 -18.37 -13.85 -0.11
C PHE A 46 -18.62 -12.59 0.72
N CYS A 47 -18.34 -11.39 0.19
CA CYS A 47 -18.42 -10.11 0.93
C CYS A 47 -19.81 -9.91 1.53
N CYS A 48 -20.85 -10.28 0.77
CA CYS A 48 -22.25 -10.21 1.19
C CYS A 48 -22.64 -11.21 2.30
N CYS A 49 -21.82 -12.22 2.58
CA CYS A 49 -22.05 -13.21 3.63
C CYS A 49 -21.19 -12.97 4.88
N CYS A 50 -20.37 -11.93 4.87
CA CYS A 50 -19.48 -11.65 5.97
C CYS A 50 -20.27 -10.95 7.09
N PHE A 51 -20.38 -11.59 8.27
CA PHE A 51 -20.92 -10.96 9.50
C PHE A 51 -20.07 -9.76 9.98
N CYS A 52 -19.05 -9.36 9.23
CA CYS A 52 -18.36 -8.10 9.44
C CYS A 52 -19.39 -6.98 9.31
N LYS A 53 -19.51 -6.14 10.34
CA LYS A 53 -20.15 -4.83 10.23
C LYS A 53 -19.27 -3.91 9.35
N CYS A 54 -19.02 -4.31 8.10
CA CYS A 54 -18.09 -3.71 7.17
C CYS A 54 -18.41 -2.24 6.84
N TRP A 55 -19.61 -1.76 7.19
CA TRP A 55 -20.01 -0.36 7.04
C TRP A 55 -19.52 0.59 8.14
N LYS A 56 -19.04 0.09 9.29
CA LYS A 56 -18.56 0.93 10.40
C LYS A 56 -17.10 0.62 10.73
N ARG A 57 -16.20 1.24 9.96
CA ARG A 57 -14.77 1.46 10.26
C ARG A 57 -13.96 0.17 10.48
N GLN A 58 -13.35 -0.38 9.43
CA GLN A 58 -12.63 -1.66 9.54
C GLN A 58 -11.16 -1.63 9.12
N THR A 59 -10.33 -1.13 10.03
CA THR A 59 -8.89 -1.46 10.09
C THR A 59 -8.65 -2.97 10.30
N ALA A 60 -9.58 -3.67 10.97
CA ALA A 60 -9.40 -5.05 11.44
C ALA A 60 -9.76 -6.18 10.42
N CYS A 61 -10.56 -5.92 9.39
CA CYS A 61 -10.97 -6.99 8.46
C CYS A 61 -9.87 -7.29 7.43
N VAL A 62 -9.34 -8.52 7.36
CA VAL A 62 -8.33 -8.90 6.37
C VAL A 62 -8.90 -9.34 5.01
N PHE A 63 -10.21 -9.62 4.97
CA PHE A 63 -10.90 -10.14 3.79
C PHE A 63 -11.43 -9.05 2.87
N CYS A 64 -11.54 -7.81 3.36
CA CYS A 64 -12.06 -6.70 2.57
C CYS A 64 -10.96 -5.66 2.31
N GLU A 65 -11.14 -4.91 1.23
CA GLU A 65 -10.35 -3.71 0.99
C GLU A 65 -10.51 -2.70 2.13
N PHE A 66 -9.49 -1.89 2.33
CA PHE A 66 -9.50 -0.88 3.35
C PHE A 66 -10.40 0.29 2.93
N LEU A 67 -11.24 0.73 3.88
CA LEU A 67 -12.04 1.95 3.81
C LEU A 67 -11.72 2.78 5.06
N ASP A 68 -11.37 4.04 4.84
CA ASP A 68 -11.10 4.96 5.93
C ASP A 68 -12.40 5.60 6.41
N GLY A 69 -12.81 5.28 7.64
CA GLY A 69 -13.99 5.89 8.24
C GLY A 69 -13.74 7.30 8.79
N ALA A 70 -12.48 7.74 8.91
CA ALA A 70 -12.12 9.12 9.26
C ALA A 70 -12.11 10.04 8.02
N PHE A 71 -11.87 9.47 6.85
CA PHE A 71 -11.77 10.18 5.57
C PHE A 71 -12.51 9.39 4.48
N PRO A 72 -13.86 9.43 4.47
CA PRO A 72 -14.67 8.64 3.55
C PRO A 72 -14.50 9.08 2.10
N SER A 73 -14.77 8.19 1.15
CA SER A 73 -14.70 8.46 -0.29
C SER A 73 -15.98 9.14 -0.80
N ASP A 74 -16.31 10.31 -0.24
CA ASP A 74 -17.47 11.12 -0.63
C ASP A 74 -17.12 12.62 -0.61
N SER A 75 -18.08 13.47 -1.01
CA SER A 75 -17.92 14.92 -1.04
C SER A 75 -17.53 15.55 0.31
N SER A 76 -17.76 14.90 1.46
CA SER A 76 -17.36 15.44 2.77
C SER A 76 -15.83 15.53 2.92
N SER A 77 -15.10 14.63 2.26
CA SER A 77 -13.63 14.61 2.24
C SER A 77 -13.01 15.57 1.22
N LEU A 78 -13.76 16.00 0.21
CA LEU A 78 -13.30 16.98 -0.80
C LEU A 78 -13.33 18.42 -0.26
N GLY A 79 -14.21 18.69 0.71
CA GLY A 79 -14.41 20.02 1.26
C GLY A 79 -15.13 20.96 0.29
N GLN A 80 -14.97 22.27 0.51
CA GLN A 80 -15.56 23.29 -0.36
C GLN A 80 -14.69 23.52 -1.59
N TRP A 81 -15.21 23.18 -2.77
CA TRP A 81 -14.52 23.35 -4.05
C TRP A 81 -15.38 24.15 -5.03
N GLU A 82 -14.85 25.26 -5.55
CA GLU A 82 -15.50 26.11 -6.57
C GLU A 82 -16.94 26.54 -6.24
N GLY A 83 -17.31 26.61 -4.96
CA GLY A 83 -18.69 26.91 -4.55
C GLY A 83 -19.72 25.84 -4.91
N LYS A 84 -19.29 24.64 -5.31
CA LYS A 84 -20.16 23.51 -5.67
C LYS A 84 -20.80 22.88 -4.43
N THR A 85 -22.03 22.43 -4.58
CA THR A 85 -22.73 21.63 -3.57
C THR A 85 -22.20 20.20 -3.53
N ALA A 86 -22.39 19.51 -2.41
CA ALA A 86 -22.01 18.10 -2.24
C ALA A 86 -22.55 17.21 -3.38
N ALA A 87 -23.82 17.38 -3.76
CA ALA A 87 -24.45 16.61 -4.83
C ALA A 87 -23.84 16.85 -6.22
N GLN A 88 -23.31 18.05 -6.48
CA GLN A 88 -22.58 18.32 -7.72
C GLN A 88 -21.21 17.65 -7.72
N LEU A 89 -20.49 17.73 -6.59
CA LEU A 89 -19.18 17.09 -6.44
C LEU A 89 -19.28 15.57 -6.57
N ASP A 90 -20.28 14.94 -5.94
CA ASP A 90 -20.50 13.50 -6.00
C ASP A 90 -20.85 13.01 -7.43
N LYS A 91 -21.33 13.91 -8.30
CA LYS A 91 -21.59 13.61 -9.71
C LYS A 91 -20.36 13.80 -10.60
N GLU A 92 -19.50 14.77 -10.27
CA GLU A 92 -18.32 15.11 -11.06
C GLU A 92 -17.08 14.28 -10.70
N VAL A 93 -16.97 13.84 -9.43
CA VAL A 93 -15.79 13.13 -8.92
C VAL A 93 -16.14 11.68 -8.63
N VAL A 94 -15.39 10.77 -9.26
CA VAL A 94 -15.47 9.32 -8.99
C VAL A 94 -14.21 8.90 -8.26
N TRP A 95 -14.38 8.27 -7.09
CA TRP A 95 -13.29 7.70 -6.33
C TRP A 95 -12.87 6.36 -6.92
N VAL A 96 -11.61 6.28 -7.37
CA VAL A 96 -11.05 5.10 -8.04
C VAL A 96 -9.72 4.72 -7.38
N ARG A 97 -9.47 3.43 -7.19
CA ARG A 97 -8.19 2.98 -6.62
C ARG A 97 -7.09 2.99 -7.68
N GLY A 98 -5.84 3.21 -7.26
CA GLY A 98 -4.70 3.22 -8.20
C GLY A 98 -4.57 1.95 -9.07
N LYS A 99 -4.94 0.78 -8.53
CA LYS A 99 -4.94 -0.48 -9.28
C LYS A 99 -6.01 -0.58 -10.38
N GLU A 100 -7.06 0.24 -10.30
CA GLU A 100 -8.17 0.28 -11.27
C GLU A 100 -7.93 1.32 -12.39
N LEU A 101 -7.00 2.27 -12.16
CA LEU A 101 -6.63 3.29 -13.15
C LEU A 101 -5.93 2.69 -14.38
N CYS A 102 -5.18 1.60 -14.19
CA CYS A 102 -4.46 0.97 -15.28
C CYS A 102 -5.13 -0.36 -15.69
N LYS A 103 -5.89 -0.32 -16.79
CA LYS A 103 -6.63 -1.48 -17.32
C LYS A 103 -5.85 -2.31 -18.35
N THR A 104 -4.70 -1.80 -18.81
CA THR A 104 -3.88 -2.45 -19.85
C THR A 104 -2.76 -3.26 -19.22
N ALA A 105 -2.48 -4.45 -19.76
CA ALA A 105 -1.46 -5.38 -19.25
C ALA A 105 -0.03 -4.79 -19.22
N GLU A 106 0.24 -3.77 -20.02
CA GLU A 106 1.54 -3.11 -20.17
C GLU A 106 1.86 -2.09 -19.06
N SER A 107 0.86 -1.60 -18.34
CA SER A 107 1.02 -0.55 -17.32
C SER A 107 0.47 -0.99 -15.96
N LYS A 108 1.10 -1.97 -15.29
CA LYS A 108 0.75 -2.23 -13.89
C LYS A 108 1.06 -1.00 -13.04
N ALA A 109 0.07 -0.47 -12.32
CA ALA A 109 0.28 0.62 -11.37
C ALA A 109 1.37 0.24 -10.35
N ARG A 110 2.37 1.11 -10.21
CA ARG A 110 3.48 0.95 -9.25
C ARG A 110 3.49 2.14 -8.31
N LEU A 111 3.80 1.91 -7.04
CA LEU A 111 3.94 3.00 -6.06
C LEU A 111 5.16 3.88 -6.38
N VAL A 112 6.28 3.24 -6.72
CA VAL A 112 7.54 3.90 -7.10
C VAL A 112 8.17 3.06 -8.21
N SER A 113 8.65 3.71 -9.26
CA SER A 113 9.23 3.05 -10.44
C SER A 113 10.48 3.80 -10.89
N GLY A 114 11.67 3.27 -10.57
CA GLY A 114 12.93 3.90 -10.99
C GLY A 114 13.34 5.14 -10.18
N GLY A 115 12.91 5.19 -8.91
CA GLY A 115 13.13 6.32 -8.00
C GLY A 115 11.92 7.25 -7.91
N ILE A 116 12.05 8.31 -7.12
CA ILE A 116 11.08 9.42 -7.07
C ILE A 116 11.83 10.64 -7.58
N ARG A 117 11.30 11.28 -8.63
CA ARG A 117 11.91 12.45 -9.26
C ARG A 117 10.96 13.63 -9.18
N PRO A 118 11.48 14.87 -9.19
CA PRO A 118 10.64 16.07 -9.30
C PRO A 118 9.71 16.03 -10.52
N SER A 119 10.12 15.38 -11.62
CA SER A 119 9.33 15.19 -12.84
C SER A 119 8.10 14.30 -12.67
N ASP A 120 8.03 13.50 -11.60
CA ASP A 120 6.90 12.61 -11.32
C ASP A 120 5.71 13.36 -10.71
N ILE A 121 5.91 14.65 -10.35
CA ILE A 121 4.94 15.50 -9.67
C ILE A 121 4.30 16.44 -10.70
N ALA A 122 3.04 16.20 -11.03
CA ALA A 122 2.25 17.02 -11.95
C ALA A 122 1.04 17.63 -11.24
N GLN A 123 0.81 18.93 -11.41
CA GLN A 123 -0.31 19.63 -10.78
C GLN A 123 -1.65 19.25 -11.44
N GLY A 124 -2.64 18.96 -10.59
CA GLY A 124 -4.03 18.79 -11.00
C GLY A 124 -4.79 20.12 -11.05
N GLN A 125 -6.11 20.06 -10.85
CA GLN A 125 -6.96 21.27 -10.87
C GLN A 125 -6.95 22.07 -9.56
N LEU A 126 -6.35 21.52 -8.48
CA LEU A 126 -6.34 22.16 -7.16
C LEU A 126 -5.30 23.30 -7.09
N GLY A 127 -5.64 24.36 -6.36
CA GLY A 127 -4.77 25.51 -6.07
C GLY A 127 -3.67 25.23 -5.02
N ASN A 128 -2.98 24.09 -5.13
CA ASN A 128 -2.00 23.61 -4.16
C ASN A 128 -0.56 23.65 -4.68
N CYS A 129 -0.25 24.56 -5.61
CA CYS A 129 1.08 24.67 -6.23
C CYS A 129 2.22 24.83 -5.21
N TRP A 130 1.97 25.50 -4.08
CA TRP A 130 2.93 25.65 -2.98
C TRP A 130 3.32 24.29 -2.36
N LEU A 131 2.36 23.39 -2.20
CA LEU A 131 2.61 22.04 -1.69
C LEU A 131 3.38 21.22 -2.73
N MET A 132 2.97 21.28 -3.99
CA MET A 132 3.62 20.57 -5.10
C MET A 132 5.09 20.99 -5.26
N ALA A 133 5.36 22.30 -5.20
CA ALA A 133 6.72 22.83 -5.24
C ALA A 133 7.58 22.30 -4.08
N SER A 134 7.02 22.24 -2.85
CA SER A 134 7.72 21.70 -1.70
C SER A 134 8.05 20.20 -1.85
N LEU A 135 7.13 19.42 -2.43
CA LEU A 135 7.34 18.00 -2.72
C LEU A 135 8.38 17.80 -3.82
N SER A 136 8.39 18.64 -4.86
CA SER A 136 9.42 18.63 -5.90
C SER A 136 10.82 18.92 -5.34
N CYS A 137 10.96 19.91 -4.45
CA CYS A 137 12.21 20.16 -3.75
C CYS A 137 12.65 18.96 -2.88
N LEU A 138 11.71 18.28 -2.24
CA LEU A 138 12.01 17.09 -1.43
C LEU A 138 12.43 15.89 -2.30
N ALA A 139 11.94 15.81 -3.55
CA ALA A 139 12.28 14.77 -4.51
C ALA A 139 13.70 14.89 -5.08
N GLU A 140 14.32 16.08 -5.03
CA GLU A 140 15.73 16.29 -5.42
C GLU A 140 16.70 15.54 -4.47
N GLN A 141 16.26 15.25 -3.24
CA GLN A 141 17.07 14.50 -2.29
C GLN A 141 16.61 13.04 -2.21
N ASP A 142 17.45 12.14 -2.71
CA ASP A 142 17.19 10.70 -2.72
C ASP A 142 16.81 10.16 -1.34
N GLY A 143 15.64 9.51 -1.29
CA GLY A 143 15.13 8.86 -0.10
C GLY A 143 14.46 9.77 0.93
N SER A 144 14.47 11.10 0.77
CA SER A 144 13.80 12.02 1.69
C SER A 144 12.28 11.79 1.72
N ILE A 145 11.65 11.70 0.53
CA ILE A 145 10.22 11.36 0.43
C ILE A 145 9.91 9.97 1.02
N MET A 146 10.78 8.98 0.79
CA MET A 146 10.58 7.61 1.29
C MET A 146 10.63 7.49 2.81
N ARG A 147 11.25 8.46 3.50
CA ARG A 147 11.26 8.53 4.98
C ARG A 147 9.93 9.01 5.55
N CYS A 148 9.11 9.72 4.76
CA CYS A 148 7.78 10.17 5.17
C CYS A 148 6.73 9.05 5.14
N PHE A 149 7.02 7.93 4.46
CA PHE A 149 6.08 6.81 4.34
C PHE A 149 6.40 5.68 5.31
N GLU A 150 5.40 5.26 6.08
CA GLU A 150 5.45 4.00 6.84
C GLU A 150 5.41 2.78 5.90
N THR A 151 4.50 2.81 4.93
CA THR A 151 4.30 1.72 3.97
C THR A 151 5.00 2.03 2.64
N ARG A 152 6.11 1.35 2.36
CA ARG A 152 6.91 1.54 1.12
C ARG A 152 6.62 0.53 0.01
N GLN A 153 5.71 -0.40 0.27
CA GLN A 153 5.44 -1.54 -0.60
C GLN A 153 3.94 -1.61 -0.92
N TYR A 154 3.61 -2.22 -2.05
CA TYR A 154 2.23 -2.40 -2.44
C TYR A 154 1.44 -3.18 -1.38
N ASN A 155 0.34 -2.58 -0.92
CA ASN A 155 -0.62 -3.20 -0.04
C ASN A 155 -1.86 -3.61 -0.84
N ALA A 156 -2.12 -4.92 -0.89
CA ALA A 156 -3.25 -5.49 -1.61
C ALA A 156 -4.62 -4.94 -1.16
N ARG A 157 -4.73 -4.57 0.12
CA ARG A 157 -5.95 -4.00 0.70
C ARG A 157 -6.15 -2.52 0.36
N GLY A 158 -5.13 -1.85 -0.20
CA GLY A 158 -5.19 -0.42 -0.52
C GLY A 158 -5.06 0.52 0.69
N ARG A 159 -4.35 0.10 1.74
CA ARG A 159 -4.02 0.93 2.91
C ARG A 159 -2.57 1.39 2.84
N TYR A 160 -2.35 2.69 2.90
CA TYR A 160 -1.06 3.36 2.88
C TYR A 160 -0.97 4.40 3.98
#